data_AF-A0A817S9H9-F1
#
_entry.id   AF-A0A817S9H9-F1
#
_cell.length_a   1.000
_cell.length_b   1.000
_cell.length_c   1.000
_cell.angle_alpha   90.00
_cell.angle_beta   90.00
_cell.angle_gamma   90.00
#
_symmetry.space_group_name_H-M   'P 1'
#
loop_
_entity.id
_entity.type
_entity.pdbx_description
1 polymer ?
#
loop_
_entity_poly.entity_id
_entity_poly.type
_entity_poly.pdbx_seq_one_letter_code
_entity_poly.pdbx_strand_id
1 'polypeptide(L)'
;MSLEESGSIFDNQMTTMAVLTSHLILINHKGELTSTLEGLIGMSLYAKSQIQSLPFKPKILFVLRDQMLRKTNTFYEQLSRFRDNLQISSSFLNLSIDDELDIKPENIVLLASAFSEDNNEDSNITQLWRNQTFAYEINELRQNILNDFHQSCVIFESSLLSSLNADANK
;
A
#
# COMPACT_ATOMS: atom_id res chain seq x y z
N MET A 1 -2.55 -2.07 10.98
CA MET A 1 -2.12 -2.37 12.36
C MET A 1 -1.69 -1.06 13.00
N SER A 2 -2.13 -0.76 14.22
CA SER A 2 -1.64 0.38 15.01
C SER A 2 -1.05 -0.23 16.29
N LEU A 3 0.26 -0.09 16.48
CA LEU A 3 0.96 -0.63 17.65
C LEU A 3 1.72 0.51 18.30
N GLU A 4 1.16 0.96 19.41
CA GLU A 4 1.88 1.74 20.41
C GLU A 4 2.82 0.74 21.11
N GLU A 5 4.13 0.96 21.00
CA GLU A 5 5.21 0.19 21.64
C GLU A 5 5.57 -1.18 21.02
N SER A 6 6.25 -1.16 19.88
CA SER A 6 7.17 -2.23 19.49
C SER A 6 8.36 -1.64 18.72
N GLY A 7 9.59 -1.98 19.13
CA GLY A 7 10.80 -1.45 18.49
C GLY A 7 10.87 -1.76 16.98
N SER A 8 11.69 -1.00 16.25
CA SER A 8 11.84 -1.05 14.78
C SER A 8 12.03 -2.46 14.19
N ILE A 9 12.59 -3.39 14.96
CA ILE A 9 12.76 -4.80 14.56
C ILE A 9 11.42 -5.50 14.32
N PHE A 10 10.44 -5.29 15.20
CA PHE A 10 9.14 -5.93 15.09
C PHE A 10 8.38 -5.42 13.85
N ASP A 11 8.40 -4.11 13.61
CA ASP A 11 7.78 -3.50 12.44
C ASP A 11 8.39 -4.05 11.14
N ASN A 12 9.72 -4.23 11.11
CA ASN A 12 10.41 -4.85 9.99
C ASN A 12 9.96 -6.30 9.76
N GLN A 13 9.85 -7.10 10.83
CA GLN A 13 9.43 -8.50 10.75
C GLN A 13 7.98 -8.62 10.25
N MET A 14 7.08 -7.80 10.79
CA MET A 14 5.66 -7.82 10.39
C MET A 14 5.46 -7.30 8.97
N THR A 15 6.19 -6.26 8.57
CA THR A 15 6.14 -5.74 7.20
C THR A 15 6.69 -6.78 6.21
N THR A 16 7.80 -7.43 6.55
CA THR A 16 8.38 -8.52 5.75
C THR A 16 7.40 -9.67 5.59
N MET A 17 6.78 -10.11 6.68
CA MET A 17 5.77 -11.18 6.65
C MET A 17 4.58 -10.78 5.77
N ALA A 18 4.10 -9.54 5.87
CA ALA A 18 3.01 -9.04 5.02
C ALA A 18 3.40 -9.06 3.53
N VAL A 19 4.62 -8.61 3.19
CA VAL A 19 5.17 -8.63 1.82
C VAL A 19 5.30 -10.03 1.26
N LEU A 20 5.69 -11.00 2.09
CA LEU A 20 5.89 -12.39 1.67
C LEU A 20 4.59 -13.18 1.48
N THR A 21 3.53 -12.83 2.23
CA THR A 21 2.34 -13.69 2.34
C THR A 21 1.07 -13.10 1.73
N SER A 22 1.04 -11.79 1.44
CA SER A 22 -0.17 -11.10 1.03
C SER A 22 -0.22 -10.90 -0.49
N HIS A 23 -1.42 -11.00 -1.07
CA HIS A 23 -1.64 -10.65 -2.47
C HIS A 23 -1.81 -9.15 -2.70
N LEU A 24 -2.42 -8.51 -1.71
CA LEU A 24 -2.68 -7.09 -1.64
C LEU A 24 -2.23 -6.58 -0.28
N ILE A 25 -1.45 -5.52 -0.27
CA ILE A 25 -0.93 -4.87 0.94
C ILE A 25 -1.53 -3.47 1.00
N LEU A 26 -2.33 -3.20 2.02
CA LEU A 26 -2.93 -1.90 2.25
C LEU A 26 -2.08 -1.09 3.24
N ILE A 27 -1.46 -0.03 2.74
CA ILE A 27 -0.68 0.90 3.55
C ILE A 27 -1.57 2.05 3.95
N ASN A 28 -1.99 2.03 5.21
CA ASN A 28 -2.82 3.07 5.79
C ASN A 28 -1.94 4.13 6.46
N HIS A 29 -1.72 5.27 5.79
CA HIS A 29 -0.83 6.32 6.25
C HIS A 29 -1.56 7.65 6.39
N LYS A 30 -1.18 8.47 7.38
CA LYS A 30 -1.73 9.82 7.55
C LYS A 30 -0.81 10.81 6.85
N GLY A 31 -1.35 11.70 6.02
CA GLY A 31 -0.55 12.67 5.28
C GLY A 31 0.16 12.05 4.08
N GLU A 32 1.42 12.45 3.85
CA GLU A 32 2.19 12.13 2.64
C GLU A 32 3.13 10.93 2.84
N LEU A 33 3.67 10.37 1.77
CA LEU A 33 4.63 9.27 1.84
C LEU A 33 5.91 9.72 2.56
N THR A 34 6.39 8.89 3.51
CA THR A 34 7.53 9.20 4.38
C THR A 34 8.73 8.29 4.09
N SER A 35 9.94 8.79 4.34
CA SER A 35 11.18 8.01 4.18
C SER A 35 11.28 6.81 5.15
N THR A 36 10.56 6.85 6.27
CA THR A 36 10.45 5.70 7.19
C THR A 36 9.70 4.54 6.55
N LEU A 37 8.61 4.83 5.84
CA LEU A 37 7.85 3.86 5.07
C LEU A 37 8.68 3.29 3.90
N GLU A 38 9.47 4.14 3.23
CA GLU A 38 10.45 3.71 2.21
C GLU A 38 11.43 2.68 2.77
N GLY A 39 12.04 2.98 3.93
CA GLY A 39 12.99 2.09 4.59
C GLY A 39 12.37 0.74 4.98
N LEU A 40 11.16 0.74 5.53
CA LEU A 40 10.43 -0.47 5.92
C LEU A 40 10.17 -1.40 4.73
N ILE A 41 9.71 -0.84 3.62
CA ILE A 41 9.42 -1.61 2.40
C ILE A 41 10.72 -2.08 1.74
N GLY A 42 11.75 -1.23 1.68
CA GLY A 42 13.07 -1.58 1.15
C GLY A 42 13.72 -2.75 1.90
N MET A 43 13.67 -2.76 3.23
CA MET A 43 14.15 -3.89 4.03
C MET A 43 13.35 -5.16 3.81
N SER A 44 12.02 -5.03 3.66
CA SER A 44 11.13 -6.18 3.42
C SER A 44 11.36 -6.81 2.04
N LEU A 45 11.64 -5.98 1.02
CA LEU A 45 12.08 -6.40 -0.30
C LEU A 45 13.40 -7.17 -0.25
N TYR A 46 14.38 -6.65 0.49
CA TYR A 46 15.66 -7.34 0.69
C TYR A 46 15.43 -8.71 1.33
N ALA A 47 14.61 -8.79 2.38
CA ALA A 47 14.29 -10.07 3.01
C ALA A 47 13.58 -11.02 2.05
N LYS A 48 12.63 -10.52 1.23
CA LYS A 48 11.95 -11.30 0.19
C LYS A 48 12.94 -11.91 -0.81
N SER A 49 13.91 -11.14 -1.28
CA SER A 49 14.88 -11.64 -2.26
C SER A 49 15.74 -12.78 -1.73
N GLN A 50 16.04 -12.78 -0.42
CA GLN A 50 16.83 -13.84 0.19
C GLN A 50 16.05 -15.16 0.36
N ILE A 51 14.72 -15.09 0.43
CA ILE A 51 13.88 -16.24 0.76
C ILE A 51 13.60 -17.14 -0.47
N GLN A 52 13.99 -16.73 -1.69
CA GLN A 52 13.80 -17.49 -2.94
C GLN A 52 12.38 -18.10 -3.07
N SER A 53 11.36 -17.40 -2.56
CA SER A 53 9.98 -17.88 -2.63
C SER A 53 9.41 -17.69 -4.03
N LEU A 54 8.29 -18.37 -4.29
CA LEU A 54 7.48 -18.28 -5.51
C LEU A 54 7.42 -16.85 -6.09
N PRO A 55 7.30 -16.70 -7.43
CA PRO A 55 7.26 -15.43 -8.14
C PRO A 55 5.93 -14.71 -7.89
N PHE A 56 5.68 -14.34 -6.63
CA PHE A 56 4.50 -13.66 -6.19
C PHE A 56 4.81 -12.17 -6.05
N LYS A 57 4.07 -11.36 -6.79
CA LYS A 57 4.24 -9.91 -6.87
C LYS A 57 3.06 -9.23 -6.17
N PRO A 58 3.17 -8.88 -4.87
CA PRO A 58 2.08 -8.24 -4.15
C PRO A 58 1.76 -6.86 -4.73
N LYS A 59 0.46 -6.55 -4.84
CA LYS A 59 -0.03 -5.21 -5.13
C LYS A 59 0.01 -4.37 -3.86
N ILE A 60 0.64 -3.20 -3.90
CA ILE A 60 0.67 -2.27 -2.77
C ILE A 60 -0.31 -1.14 -3.04
N LEU A 61 -1.30 -0.97 -2.16
CA LEU A 61 -2.29 0.11 -2.19
C LEU A 61 -2.01 1.11 -1.07
N PHE A 62 -1.69 2.34 -1.43
CA PHE A 62 -1.44 3.44 -0.50
C PHE A 62 -2.74 4.20 -0.22
N VAL A 63 -3.22 4.11 1.02
CA VAL A 63 -4.38 4.85 1.51
C VAL A 63 -3.87 6.00 2.36
N LEU A 64 -3.86 7.20 1.77
CA LEU A 64 -3.37 8.41 2.39
C LEU A 64 -4.54 9.18 3.02
N ARG A 65 -4.58 9.24 4.35
CA ARG A 65 -5.66 9.87 5.13
C ARG A 65 -5.40 11.33 5.43
N ASP A 66 -6.47 12.04 5.80
CA ASP A 66 -6.46 13.45 6.24
C ASP A 66 -5.91 14.41 5.17
N GLN A 67 -6.26 14.17 3.91
CA GLN A 67 -5.77 14.99 2.80
C GLN A 67 -6.56 16.29 2.67
N MET A 68 -5.86 17.42 2.88
CA MET A 68 -6.41 18.77 2.72
C MET A 68 -6.41 19.22 1.26
N LEU A 69 -5.35 18.88 0.51
CA LEU A 69 -5.18 19.23 -0.89
C LEU A 69 -5.25 17.98 -1.76
N ARG A 70 -6.28 17.88 -2.61
CA ARG A 70 -6.54 16.71 -3.45
C ARG A 70 -5.91 16.82 -4.84
N LYS A 71 -4.68 17.33 -4.92
CA LYS A 71 -3.99 17.45 -6.22
C LYS A 71 -3.31 16.13 -6.54
N THR A 72 -3.92 15.32 -7.39
CA THR A 72 -3.43 13.96 -7.71
C THR A 72 -1.99 13.97 -8.24
N ASN A 73 -1.60 15.01 -8.98
CA ASN A 73 -0.25 15.13 -9.57
C ASN A 73 0.87 15.15 -8.52
N THR A 74 0.68 15.79 -7.35
CA THR A 74 1.73 15.86 -6.33
C THR A 74 2.03 14.49 -5.74
N PHE A 75 0.99 13.66 -5.57
CA PHE A 75 1.15 12.31 -5.05
C PHE A 75 1.78 11.35 -6.08
N TYR A 76 1.52 11.57 -7.38
CA TYR A 76 2.21 10.81 -8.43
C TYR A 76 3.70 11.10 -8.47
N GLU A 77 4.11 12.36 -8.30
CA GLU A 77 5.53 12.72 -8.17
C GLU A 77 6.15 12.10 -6.92
N GLN A 78 5.44 12.12 -5.78
CA GLN A 78 5.90 11.47 -4.55
C GLN A 78 6.05 9.96 -4.71
N LEU A 79 5.11 9.30 -5.37
CA LEU A 79 5.20 7.86 -5.65
C LEU A 79 6.36 7.53 -6.60
N SER A 80 6.59 8.37 -7.61
CA SER A 80 7.72 8.20 -8.52
C SER A 80 9.03 8.27 -7.74
N ARG A 81 9.21 9.30 -6.90
CA ARG A 81 10.40 9.45 -6.05
C ARG A 81 10.56 8.28 -5.08
N PHE A 82 9.46 7.85 -4.46
CA PHE A 82 9.42 6.69 -3.58
C PHE A 82 9.92 5.43 -4.31
N ARG A 83 9.43 5.18 -5.52
CA ARG A 83 9.86 4.06 -6.37
C ARG A 83 11.33 4.18 -6.78
N ASP A 84 11.77 5.36 -7.19
CA ASP A 84 13.17 5.62 -7.56
C ASP A 84 14.10 5.36 -6.37
N ASN A 85 13.72 5.81 -5.17
CA ASN A 85 14.46 5.58 -3.93
C ASN A 85 14.53 4.10 -3.57
N LEU A 86 13.42 3.36 -3.72
CA LEU A 86 13.41 1.91 -3.54
C LEU A 86 14.32 1.21 -4.55
N GLN A 87 14.30 1.62 -5.81
CA GLN A 87 15.15 1.05 -6.87
C GLN A 87 16.64 1.32 -6.61
N ILE A 88 16.99 2.52 -6.15
CA ILE A 88 18.36 2.84 -5.71
C ILE A 88 18.75 1.95 -4.54
N SER A 89 17.85 1.80 -3.57
CA SER A 89 18.06 0.96 -2.40
C SER A 89 18.16 -0.53 -2.76
N SER A 90 17.51 -1.01 -3.83
CA SER A 90 17.61 -2.39 -4.28
C SER A 90 18.71 -2.64 -5.31
N SER A 91 19.43 -1.61 -5.76
CA SER A 91 20.45 -1.73 -6.80
C SER A 91 21.56 -2.73 -6.46
N PHE A 92 21.93 -2.84 -5.17
CA PHE A 92 22.92 -3.81 -4.71
C PHE A 92 22.45 -5.27 -4.77
N LEU A 93 21.14 -5.50 -4.92
CA LEU A 93 20.53 -6.82 -5.04
C LEU A 93 20.45 -7.30 -6.50
N ASN A 94 20.75 -6.44 -7.48
CA ASN A 94 20.47 -6.69 -8.91
C ASN A 94 19.01 -7.07 -9.18
N LEU A 95 18.06 -6.46 -8.45
CA LEU A 95 16.63 -6.69 -8.61
C LEU A 95 15.92 -5.46 -9.15
N SER A 96 14.95 -5.70 -10.02
CA SER A 96 13.98 -4.69 -10.41
C SER A 96 12.83 -4.67 -9.41
N ILE A 97 12.52 -3.50 -8.85
CA ILE A 97 11.35 -3.33 -7.98
C ILE A 97 10.07 -3.72 -8.72
N ASP A 98 10.02 -3.48 -10.03
CA ASP A 98 8.86 -3.79 -10.86
C ASP A 98 8.63 -5.28 -11.03
N ASP A 99 9.64 -6.12 -10.80
CA ASP A 99 9.46 -7.57 -10.84
C ASP A 99 8.94 -8.09 -9.49
N GLU A 100 9.25 -7.36 -8.41
CA GLU A 100 9.01 -7.80 -7.05
C GLU A 100 7.71 -7.25 -6.42
N LEU A 101 7.29 -6.03 -6.78
CA LEU A 101 6.11 -5.33 -6.22
C LEU A 101 5.30 -4.63 -7.32
N ASP A 102 3.96 -4.68 -7.23
CA ASP A 102 3.10 -3.87 -8.11
C ASP A 102 2.78 -2.52 -7.45
N ILE A 103 3.56 -1.50 -7.85
CA ILE A 103 3.42 -0.10 -7.41
C ILE A 103 3.10 0.76 -8.64
N LYS A 104 1.85 1.21 -8.74
CA LYS A 104 1.38 2.07 -9.84
C LYS A 104 0.70 3.33 -9.32
N PRO A 105 0.62 4.40 -10.12
CA PRO A 105 -0.10 5.63 -9.76
C PRO A 105 -1.56 5.37 -9.37
N GLU A 106 -2.22 4.39 -10.00
CA GLU A 106 -3.59 3.96 -9.69
C GLU A 106 -3.75 3.34 -8.30
N ASN A 107 -2.64 2.95 -7.66
CA ASN A 107 -2.66 2.34 -6.34
C ASN A 107 -2.65 3.38 -5.20
N ILE A 108 -2.84 4.68 -5.49
CA ILE A 108 -2.98 5.71 -4.46
C ILE A 108 -4.45 6.08 -4.30
N VAL A 109 -4.93 6.00 -3.07
CA VAL A 109 -6.26 6.48 -2.67
C VAL A 109 -6.09 7.58 -1.64
N LEU A 110 -6.64 8.75 -1.95
CA LEU A 110 -6.64 9.91 -1.05
C LEU A 110 -7.97 9.93 -0.30
N LEU A 111 -7.92 9.89 1.03
CA LEU A 111 -9.10 9.97 1.88
C LEU A 111 -9.17 11.33 2.58
N ALA A 112 -10.38 11.89 2.62
CA ALA A 112 -10.68 13.03 3.46
C ALA A 112 -10.42 12.72 4.94
N SER A 113 -10.31 13.77 5.76
CA SER A 113 -10.49 13.60 7.20
C SER A 113 -11.90 13.08 7.50
N ALA A 114 -12.00 12.12 8.42
CA ALA A 114 -13.28 11.58 8.90
C ALA A 114 -14.12 12.63 9.64
N PHE A 115 -13.47 13.67 10.17
CA PHE A 115 -14.10 14.77 10.89
C PHE A 115 -13.78 16.10 10.23
N SER A 116 -14.76 16.99 10.22
CA SER A 116 -14.58 18.39 9.86
C SER A 116 -14.65 19.21 11.14
N GLU A 117 -13.79 20.22 11.21
CA GLU A 117 -13.72 21.15 12.34
C GLU A 117 -14.29 22.48 11.89
N ASP A 118 -15.16 23.07 12.70
CA ASP A 118 -15.66 24.42 12.50
C ASP A 118 -15.60 25.20 13.81
N ASN A 119 -15.25 26.47 13.72
CA ASN A 119 -15.13 27.34 14.88
C ASN A 119 -16.43 28.13 15.00
N ASN A 120 -17.20 27.86 16.05
CA ASN A 120 -18.38 28.65 16.33
C ASN A 120 -17.95 30.02 16.88
N GLU A 121 -18.20 31.07 16.09
CA GLU A 121 -17.81 32.46 16.40
C GLU A 121 -18.42 32.96 17.72
N ASP A 122 -19.60 32.46 18.10
CA ASP A 122 -20.32 32.93 19.31
C ASP A 122 -19.77 32.33 20.61
N SER A 123 -19.24 31.10 20.57
CA SER A 123 -18.78 30.37 21.76
C SER A 123 -17.27 30.18 21.83
N ASN A 124 -16.53 30.49 20.76
CA ASN A 124 -15.09 30.25 20.61
C ASN A 124 -14.69 28.79 20.92
N ILE A 125 -15.60 27.86 20.61
CA ILE A 125 -15.44 26.41 20.79
C ILE A 125 -15.36 25.80 19.39
N THR A 126 -14.32 24.99 19.16
CA THR A 126 -14.20 24.17 17.95
C THR A 126 -15.17 23.00 18.03
N GLN A 127 -16.11 22.96 17.10
CA GLN A 127 -17.06 21.86 16.97
C GLN A 127 -16.56 20.86 15.93
N LEU A 128 -16.63 19.58 16.27
CA LEU A 128 -16.29 18.48 15.39
C LEU A 128 -17.58 17.82 14.89
N TRP A 129 -17.71 17.66 13.57
CA TRP A 129 -18.77 16.87 12.98
C TRP A 129 -18.25 15.90 11.94
N ARG A 130 -19.05 14.88 11.65
CA ARG A 130 -18.70 13.83 10.70
C ARG A 130 -18.64 14.39 9.30
N ASN A 131 -17.55 14.10 8.59
CA ASN A 131 -17.42 14.42 7.19
C ASN A 131 -18.20 13.40 6.36
N GLN A 132 -19.26 13.82 5.66
CA GLN A 132 -20.06 12.91 4.83
C GLN A 132 -19.28 12.36 3.65
N THR A 133 -18.37 13.14 3.08
CA THR A 133 -17.53 12.73 1.94
C THR A 133 -16.68 11.51 2.28
N PHE A 134 -16.14 11.45 3.51
CA PHE A 134 -15.35 10.33 3.98
C PHE A 134 -16.12 9.00 3.91
N ALA A 135 -17.42 9.00 4.25
CA ALA A 135 -18.23 7.78 4.22
C ALA A 135 -18.44 7.24 2.81
N TYR A 136 -18.55 8.12 1.81
CA TYR A 136 -18.63 7.73 0.41
C TYR A 136 -17.29 7.18 -0.09
N GLU A 137 -16.19 7.88 0.17
CA GLU A 137 -14.84 7.49 -0.25
C GLU A 137 -14.41 6.14 0.34
N ILE A 138 -14.75 5.86 1.61
CA ILE A 138 -14.48 4.56 2.23
C ILE A 138 -15.28 3.43 1.58
N ASN A 139 -16.53 3.69 1.20
CA ASN A 139 -17.34 2.68 0.52
C ASN A 139 -16.81 2.37 -0.88
N GLU A 140 -16.38 3.39 -1.61
CA GLU A 140 -15.71 3.23 -2.92
C GLU A 140 -14.41 2.44 -2.78
N LEU A 141 -13.54 2.82 -1.82
CA LEU A 141 -12.31 2.08 -1.52
C LEU A 141 -12.59 0.60 -1.22
N ARG A 142 -13.60 0.32 -0.41
CA ARG A 142 -13.99 -1.06 -0.07
C ARG A 142 -14.42 -1.84 -1.31
N GLN A 143 -15.19 -1.25 -2.21
CA GLN A 143 -15.58 -1.89 -3.47
C GLN A 143 -14.37 -2.17 -4.36
N ASN A 144 -13.45 -1.20 -4.49
CA ASN A 144 -12.24 -1.36 -5.29
C ASN A 144 -11.33 -2.47 -4.76
N ILE A 145 -11.11 -2.54 -3.44
CA ILE A 145 -10.33 -3.61 -2.80
C ILE A 145 -10.96 -4.99 -3.05
N LEU A 146 -12.28 -5.11 -2.91
CA LEU A 146 -12.96 -6.39 -3.15
C LEU A 146 -12.85 -6.81 -4.61
N ASN A 147 -13.00 -5.87 -5.54
CA ASN A 147 -12.84 -6.13 -6.97
C ASN A 147 -11.40 -6.58 -7.31
N ASP A 148 -10.39 -5.91 -6.76
CA ASP A 148 -8.97 -6.27 -6.92
C ASP A 148 -8.67 -7.66 -6.36
N PHE A 149 -9.25 -8.00 -5.21
CA PHE A 149 -9.11 -9.31 -4.59
C PHE A 149 -9.72 -10.41 -5.47
N HIS A 150 -10.93 -10.19 -6.00
CA HIS A 150 -11.57 -11.12 -6.91
C HIS A 150 -10.75 -11.34 -8.20
N GLN A 151 -10.19 -10.29 -8.79
CA GLN A 151 -9.34 -10.42 -9.99
C GLN A 151 -8.07 -11.21 -9.69
N SER A 152 -7.43 -10.95 -8.54
CA SER A 152 -6.21 -11.63 -8.12
C SER A 152 -6.43 -13.13 -7.89
N CYS A 153 -7.57 -13.52 -7.30
CA CYS A 153 -7.95 -14.93 -7.16
C CYS A 153 -8.14 -15.63 -8.51
N VAL A 154 -8.83 -14.99 -9.46
CA VAL A 154 -9.07 -15.58 -10.79
C VAL A 154 -7.75 -15.79 -11.54
N ILE A 155 -6.83 -14.82 -11.47
CA ILE A 155 -5.50 -14.93 -12.10
C ILE A 155 -4.73 -16.09 -11.47
N PHE A 156 -4.75 -16.22 -10.14
CA PHE A 156 -4.06 -17.30 -9.44
C PHE A 156 -4.61 -18.69 -9.79
N GLU A 157 -5.93 -18.86 -9.87
CA GLU A 157 -6.53 -20.13 -10.30
C GLU A 157 -6.13 -20.48 -11.74
N SER A 158 -6.12 -19.49 -12.64
CA SER A 158 -5.72 -19.69 -14.03
C SER A 158 -4.25 -20.06 -14.19
N SER A 159 -3.35 -19.47 -13.39
CA SER A 159 -1.91 -19.76 -13.44
C SER A 159 -1.60 -21.15 -12.89
N LEU A 160 -2.26 -21.57 -11.81
CA LEU A 160 -2.17 -22.93 -11.26
C LEU A 160 -2.64 -24.00 -12.24
N LEU A 161 -3.76 -23.76 -12.92
CA LEU A 161 -4.26 -24.69 -13.94
C LEU A 161 -3.31 -24.78 -15.15
N SER A 162 -2.66 -23.66 -15.51
CA SER A 162 -1.67 -23.66 -16.60
C SER A 162 -0.37 -24.39 -16.26
N SER A 163 0.11 -24.29 -15.02
CA SER A 163 1.32 -25.00 -14.58
C SER A 163 1.09 -26.50 -14.43
N LEU A 164 -0.07 -26.91 -13.90
CA LEU A 164 -0.45 -28.33 -13.81
C LEU A 164 -0.57 -28.99 -15.20
N ASN A 165 -1.10 -28.27 -16.20
CA ASN A 165 -1.20 -28.77 -17.58
C ASN A 165 0.15 -28.78 -18.33
N ALA A 166 1.10 -27.93 -17.93
CA ALA A 166 2.45 -27.91 -18.50
C ALA A 166 3.29 -29.10 -18.04
N ASP A 167 3.08 -29.58 -16.80
CA ASP A 167 3.74 -30.75 -16.25
C ASP A 167 3.11 -32.08 -16.71
N ALA A 168 1.84 -32.08 -17.12
CA ALA A 168 1.15 -33.27 -17.65
C ALA A 168 1.50 -33.63 -19.11
N ASN A 169 2.19 -32.74 -19.84
CA ASN A 169 2.62 -32.93 -21.24
C ASN A 169 4.13 -33.23 -21.39
N LYS A 170 4.80 -33.59 -20.29
CA LYS A 170 6.16 -34.17 -20.28
C LYS A 170 6.10 -35.65 -19.93
#